data_AF-A0A6J7ZZM8-F1
#
_entry.id   AF-A0A6J7ZZM8-F1
#
_cell.length_a   1.000
_cell.length_b   1.000
_cell.length_c   1.000
_cell.angle_alpha   90.00
_cell.angle_beta   90.00
_cell.angle_gamma   90.00
#
_symmetry.space_group_name_H-M   'P 1'
#
loop_
_entity.id
_entity.type
_entity.pdbx_description
1 polymer ?
#
loop_
_entity_poly.entity_id
_entity_poly.type
_entity_poly.pdbx_seq_one_letter_code
_entity_poly.pdbx_strand_id
1 'polypeptide(L)'
;MAVTSDNNLLLSVFSDTKLRLLNVKTGQMSDSRYNVEPLWTFGIHITKDQRVYIGAVRPPLYPGICRKPLFKLPHRVTSTSYGNIWVEDNVQLPVKGSVIVLQQTGSIVQIFDGYLDINSRNRSFDPQDILKTPGDNVVVVDCNNHTLQILDHDGVFLTYIRLTMQE
;
A
#
# COMPACT_ATOMS: atom_id res chain seq x y z
N MET A 1 10.09 4.05 -2.24
CA MET A 1 10.61 5.43 -2.23
C MET A 1 9.43 6.38 -2.25
N ALA A 2 9.52 7.50 -1.53
CA ALA A 2 8.55 8.59 -1.57
C ALA A 2 9.25 9.95 -1.71
N VAL A 3 8.56 10.91 -2.28
CA VAL A 3 9.05 12.29 -2.44
C VAL A 3 8.51 13.13 -1.28
N THR A 4 9.41 13.88 -0.65
CA THR A 4 9.10 14.81 0.44
C THR A 4 8.68 16.18 -0.12
N SER A 5 8.01 17.00 0.70
CA SER A 5 7.56 18.35 0.31
C SER A 5 8.69 19.29 -0.14
N ASP A 6 9.92 19.05 0.31
CA ASP A 6 11.12 19.81 -0.05
C ASP A 6 11.91 19.19 -1.23
N ASN A 7 11.27 18.29 -1.99
CA ASN A 7 11.81 17.60 -3.17
C ASN A 7 13.03 16.70 -2.88
N ASN A 8 13.11 16.18 -1.66
CA ASN A 8 14.06 15.14 -1.29
C ASN A 8 13.41 13.75 -1.37
N LEU A 9 14.24 12.70 -1.37
CA LEU A 9 13.75 11.32 -1.48
C LEU A 9 13.85 10.60 -0.14
N LEU A 10 12.73 10.05 0.32
CA LEU A 10 12.69 9.13 1.45
C LEU A 10 12.67 7.69 0.92
N LEU A 11 13.65 6.92 1.37
CA LEU A 11 13.90 5.56 0.92
C LEU A 11 13.63 4.59 2.07
N SER A 12 12.81 3.59 1.79
CA SER A 12 12.74 2.35 2.55
C SER A 12 13.58 1.33 1.80
N VAL A 13 14.62 0.80 2.45
CA VAL A 13 15.48 -0.21 1.86
C VAL A 13 15.08 -1.58 2.39
N PHE A 14 14.89 -2.54 1.50
CA PHE A 14 14.54 -3.90 1.89
C PHE A 14 15.59 -4.45 2.85
N SER A 15 15.14 -5.00 3.99
CA SER A 15 15.98 -5.53 5.08
C SER A 15 16.85 -4.52 5.83
N ASP A 16 16.81 -3.23 5.50
CA ASP A 16 17.41 -2.19 6.33
C ASP A 16 16.48 -1.84 7.50
N THR A 17 17.09 -1.56 8.64
CA THR A 17 16.38 -1.14 9.86
C THR A 17 16.15 0.36 9.92
N LYS A 18 16.57 1.11 8.90
CA LYS A 18 16.41 2.56 8.85
C LYS A 18 15.81 3.02 7.54
N LEU A 19 15.08 4.14 7.62
CA LEU A 19 14.75 4.93 6.45
C LEU A 19 15.94 5.83 6.12
N ARG A 20 16.18 6.07 4.83
CA ARG A 20 17.21 7.00 4.36
C ARG A 20 16.56 8.20 3.72
N LEU A 21 16.98 9.40 4.11
CA LEU A 21 16.62 10.64 3.45
C LEU A 21 17.79 11.07 2.57
N LEU A 22 17.57 11.11 1.26
CA LEU A 22 18.51 11.62 0.27
C LEU A 22 18.15 13.07 -0.07
N ASN A 23 19.06 13.98 0.22
CA ASN A 23 18.97 15.34 -0.27
C ASN A 23 19.34 15.37 -1.75
N VAL A 24 18.36 15.65 -2.62
CA VAL A 24 18.56 15.56 -4.07
C VAL A 24 19.49 16.67 -4.59
N LYS A 25 19.54 17.81 -3.91
CA LYS A 25 20.39 18.96 -4.32
C LYS A 25 21.85 18.76 -3.95
N THR A 26 22.12 18.22 -2.76
CA THR A 26 23.49 18.06 -2.24
C THR A 26 24.05 16.66 -2.45
N GLY A 27 23.20 15.67 -2.77
CA GLY A 27 23.56 14.26 -2.83
C GLY A 27 23.82 13.62 -1.47
N GLN A 28 23.65 14.37 -0.37
CA GLN A 28 23.91 13.87 0.98
C GLN A 28 22.79 12.95 1.45
N MET A 29 23.17 11.88 2.15
CA MET A 29 22.25 10.90 2.72
C MET A 29 22.26 10.99 4.24
N SER A 30 21.09 10.86 4.85
CA SER A 30 20.92 10.83 6.30
C SER A 30 19.95 9.74 6.72
N ASP A 31 20.10 9.29 7.96
CA ASP A 31 19.34 8.16 8.52
C ASP A 31 18.17 8.64 9.37
N SER A 32 17.10 7.85 9.40
CA SER A 32 16.06 8.01 10.41
C SER A 32 16.66 7.85 11.81
N ARG A 33 16.18 8.69 12.74
CA ARG A 33 16.56 8.59 14.16
C ARG A 33 16.08 7.30 14.81
N TYR A 34 15.00 6.73 14.29
CA TYR A 34 14.39 5.51 14.80
C TYR A 34 14.73 4.35 13.89
N ASN A 35 15.04 3.22 14.52
CA ASN A 35 15.06 1.95 13.81
C ASN A 35 13.60 1.54 13.56
N VAL A 36 13.27 1.28 12.31
CA VAL A 36 12.23 0.30 12.00
C VAL A 36 12.86 -1.05 12.35
N GLU A 37 12.51 -1.61 13.52
CA GLU A 37 12.87 -3.00 13.89
C GLU A 37 12.72 -3.95 12.70
N PRO A 38 13.43 -5.10 12.61
CA PRO A 38 13.64 -5.80 11.33
C PRO A 38 12.33 -6.06 10.62
N LEU A 39 12.12 -5.31 9.55
CA LEU A 39 10.93 -5.34 8.72
C LEU A 39 11.41 -5.47 7.28
N TRP A 40 10.87 -6.45 6.56
CA TRP A 40 10.85 -6.36 5.11
C TRP A 40 9.93 -5.19 4.76
N THR A 41 10.52 -4.09 4.31
CA THR A 41 9.78 -2.91 3.88
C THR A 41 9.52 -2.99 2.38
N PHE A 42 8.30 -2.70 1.96
CA PHE A 42 7.86 -2.85 0.57
C PHE A 42 7.48 -1.51 -0.03
N GLY A 43 6.56 -0.79 0.62
CA GLY A 43 6.04 0.50 0.18
C GLY A 43 6.20 1.56 1.26
N ILE A 44 6.28 2.81 0.81
CA ILE A 44 6.37 3.99 1.67
C ILE A 44 5.54 5.10 1.06
N HIS A 45 4.80 5.80 1.92
CA HIS A 45 3.94 6.90 1.53
C HIS A 45 4.14 8.07 2.49
N ILE A 46 4.19 9.27 1.91
CA ILE A 46 4.27 10.51 2.68
C ILE A 46 3.00 11.30 2.41
N THR A 47 2.37 11.70 3.50
CA THR A 47 1.17 12.52 3.49
C THR A 47 1.50 14.00 3.42
N LYS A 48 0.52 14.83 3.07
CA LYS A 48 0.69 16.29 3.00
C LYS A 48 1.08 16.91 4.35
N ASP A 49 0.66 16.30 5.46
CA ASP A 49 1.04 16.67 6.83
C ASP A 49 2.35 16.00 7.28
N GLN A 50 3.16 15.49 6.34
CA GLN A 50 4.50 14.95 6.57
C GLN A 50 4.54 13.69 7.44
N ARG A 51 3.42 12.99 7.62
CA ARG A 51 3.40 11.64 8.23
C ARG A 51 3.85 10.61 7.20
N VAL A 52 4.64 9.66 7.69
CA VAL A 52 5.20 8.58 6.89
C VAL A 52 4.50 7.27 7.24
N TYR A 53 3.94 6.61 6.24
CA TYR A 53 3.39 5.26 6.37
C TYR A 53 4.25 4.28 5.59
N ILE A 54 4.45 3.08 6.15
CA ILE A 54 5.34 2.06 5.59
C ILE A 54 4.62 0.72 5.61
N GLY A 55 4.55 0.07 4.45
CA GLY A 55 4.18 -1.34 4.35
C GLY A 55 5.37 -2.18 4.80
N ALA A 56 5.19 -2.92 5.89
CA ALA A 56 6.27 -3.56 6.61
C ALA A 56 5.85 -4.91 7.18
N VAL A 57 6.64 -5.96 6.93
CA VAL A 57 6.40 -7.31 7.43
C VAL A 57 7.53 -7.71 8.37
N ARG A 58 7.19 -8.18 9.57
CA ARG A 58 8.18 -8.75 10.48
C ARG A 58 8.56 -10.15 9.99
N PRO A 59 9.86 -10.47 9.80
CA PRO A 59 10.28 -11.82 9.49
C PRO A 59 9.76 -12.81 10.56
N PRO A 60 9.49 -14.07 10.19
CA PRO A 60 8.90 -15.09 11.07
C PRO A 60 9.76 -15.53 12.28
N LEU A 61 10.81 -14.78 12.64
CA LEU A 61 11.83 -15.17 13.62
C LEU A 61 11.44 -15.00 15.11
N TYR A 62 10.20 -14.59 15.42
CA TYR A 62 9.74 -14.46 16.81
C TYR A 62 8.52 -15.37 17.09
N PRO A 63 8.73 -16.63 17.46
CA PRO A 63 7.66 -17.48 17.97
C PRO A 63 7.27 -16.95 19.35
N GLY A 64 6.09 -16.33 19.50
CA GLY A 64 5.65 -15.95 20.85
C GLY A 64 4.41 -15.07 20.98
N ILE A 65 3.95 -14.38 19.93
CA ILE A 65 2.75 -13.54 20.03
C ILE A 65 1.74 -13.98 18.97
N CYS A 66 0.88 -14.92 19.36
CA CYS A 66 -0.28 -15.39 18.60
C CYS A 66 -1.43 -14.36 18.68
N ARG A 67 -1.24 -13.17 18.10
CA ARG A 67 -2.38 -12.35 17.66
C ARG A 67 -2.53 -12.57 16.17
N LYS A 68 -3.73 -12.90 15.71
CA LYS A 68 -4.03 -12.93 14.27
C LYS A 68 -3.62 -11.56 13.69
N PRO A 69 -2.65 -11.50 12.77
CA PRO A 69 -2.14 -10.22 12.31
C PRO A 69 -3.23 -9.48 11.54
N LEU A 70 -3.26 -8.15 11.69
CA LEU A 70 -4.20 -7.29 10.97
C LEU A 70 -3.96 -7.35 9.45
N PHE A 71 -2.70 -7.42 9.06
CA PHE A 71 -2.24 -7.56 7.68
C PHE A 71 -1.53 -8.90 7.49
N LYS A 72 -1.65 -9.49 6.32
CA LYS A 72 -0.88 -10.67 5.92
C LYS A 72 0.50 -10.27 5.35
N LEU A 73 0.52 -9.30 4.44
CA LEU A 73 1.69 -8.78 3.74
C LEU A 73 1.36 -7.37 3.20
N PRO A 74 1.45 -6.33 4.04
CA PRO A 74 1.17 -4.96 3.63
C PRO A 74 2.28 -4.45 2.71
N HIS A 75 1.98 -4.31 1.43
CA HIS A 75 2.94 -3.93 0.39
C HIS A 75 2.91 -2.43 0.14
N ARG A 76 1.88 -1.92 -0.54
CA ARG A 76 1.71 -0.50 -0.81
C ARG A 76 0.78 0.14 0.18
N VAL A 77 0.99 1.43 0.38
CA VAL A 77 0.16 2.28 1.23
C VAL A 77 -0.06 3.60 0.51
N THR A 78 -1.26 4.15 0.62
CA THR A 78 -1.57 5.51 0.16
C THR A 78 -2.55 6.16 1.15
N SER A 79 -2.88 7.44 0.95
CA SER A 79 -3.83 8.15 1.79
C SER A 79 -4.67 9.15 1.01
N THR A 80 -5.94 9.30 1.36
CA THR A 80 -6.82 10.33 0.79
C THR A 80 -6.64 11.68 1.46
N SER A 81 -7.13 12.76 0.84
CA SER A 81 -7.17 14.08 1.47
C SER A 81 -8.05 14.12 2.72
N TYR A 82 -9.04 13.21 2.81
CA TYR A 82 -9.90 12.96 3.97
C TYR A 82 -9.19 12.25 5.13
N GLY A 83 -7.94 11.82 4.92
CA GLY A 83 -7.10 11.22 5.95
C GLY A 83 -7.22 9.70 6.10
N ASN A 84 -8.09 9.04 5.33
CA ASN A 84 -8.13 7.58 5.30
C ASN A 84 -6.81 7.03 4.75
N ILE A 85 -6.28 5.98 5.40
CA ILE A 85 -5.08 5.26 5.00
C ILE A 85 -5.53 3.99 4.29
N TRP A 86 -5.00 3.75 3.11
CA TRP A 86 -5.32 2.60 2.29
C TRP A 86 -4.09 1.73 2.20
N VAL A 87 -4.23 0.46 2.55
CA VAL A 87 -3.13 -0.51 2.60
C VAL A 87 -3.46 -1.68 1.69
N GLU A 88 -2.60 -1.92 0.72
CA GLU A 88 -2.61 -3.14 -0.08
C GLU A 88 -2.06 -4.27 0.78
N ASP A 89 -2.92 -5.22 1.12
CA ASP A 89 -2.57 -6.45 1.83
C ASP A 89 -2.51 -7.60 0.83
N ASN A 90 -1.40 -7.65 0.09
CA ASN A 90 -1.19 -8.64 -0.95
C ASN A 90 -0.69 -9.94 -0.36
N VAL A 91 -1.03 -11.05 -0.98
CA VAL A 91 -0.51 -12.37 -0.63
C VAL A 91 -0.22 -13.12 -1.91
N GLN A 92 0.75 -14.03 -1.86
CA GLN A 92 1.03 -14.88 -3.02
C GLN A 92 -0.20 -15.74 -3.35
N LEU A 93 -0.51 -15.82 -4.65
CA LEU A 93 -1.50 -16.75 -5.17
C LEU A 93 -1.22 -18.17 -4.64
N PRO A 94 -2.24 -18.96 -4.28
CA PRO A 94 -3.67 -18.78 -4.61
C PRO A 94 -4.48 -18.00 -3.55
N VAL A 95 -3.84 -17.42 -2.52
CA VAL A 95 -4.57 -16.67 -1.50
C VAL A 95 -5.03 -15.34 -2.10
N LYS A 96 -6.28 -14.98 -1.83
CA LYS A 96 -6.85 -13.69 -2.26
C LYS A 96 -6.23 -12.54 -1.44
N GLY A 97 -5.74 -11.52 -2.12
CA GLY A 97 -5.33 -10.26 -1.51
C GLY A 97 -6.53 -9.40 -1.10
N SER A 98 -6.26 -8.32 -0.38
CA SER A 98 -7.27 -7.37 0.08
C SER A 98 -6.70 -5.96 0.09
N VAL A 99 -7.57 -4.96 0.07
CA VAL A 99 -7.21 -3.58 0.41
C VAL A 99 -7.90 -3.22 1.72
N ILE A 100 -7.11 -2.90 2.73
CA ILE A 100 -7.59 -2.53 4.07
C ILE A 100 -7.59 -1.01 4.17
N VAL A 101 -8.73 -0.43 4.54
CA VAL A 101 -8.87 1.00 4.78
C VAL A 101 -8.91 1.27 6.27
N LEU A 102 -8.08 2.20 6.72
CA LEU A 102 -7.96 2.58 8.12
C LEU A 102 -8.24 4.07 8.28
N GLN A 103 -8.77 4.43 9.44
CA GLN A 103 -8.68 5.80 9.94
C GLN A 103 -7.24 6.11 10.34
N GLN A 104 -6.89 7.39 10.46
CA GLN A 104 -5.57 7.81 10.99
C GLN A 104 -5.28 7.28 12.39
N THR A 105 -6.33 6.95 13.16
CA THR A 105 -6.24 6.33 14.49
C THR A 105 -5.84 4.84 14.44
N GLY A 106 -5.78 4.24 13.25
CA GLY A 106 -5.48 2.82 13.04
C GLY A 106 -6.70 1.89 13.09
N SER A 107 -7.90 2.43 13.26
CA SER A 107 -9.15 1.64 13.25
C SER A 107 -9.55 1.27 11.82
N ILE A 108 -9.95 0.01 11.59
CA ILE A 108 -10.44 -0.44 10.28
C ILE A 108 -11.77 0.26 9.96
N VAL A 109 -11.84 0.87 8.78
CA VAL A 109 -13.07 1.42 8.20
C VAL A 109 -13.75 0.35 7.35
N GLN A 110 -12.99 -0.25 6.44
CA GLN A 110 -13.49 -1.27 5.53
C GLN A 110 -12.38 -2.19 5.02
N ILE A 111 -12.81 -3.30 4.42
CA ILE A 111 -11.95 -4.22 3.68
C ILE A 111 -12.55 -4.40 2.29
N PHE A 112 -11.75 -4.12 1.26
CA PHE A 112 -12.12 -4.31 -0.13
C PHE A 112 -11.39 -5.51 -0.71
N ASP A 113 -12.14 -6.53 -1.06
CA ASP A 113 -11.58 -7.77 -1.62
C ASP A 113 -11.74 -7.82 -3.15
N GLY A 114 -11.79 -6.69 -3.83
CA GLY A 114 -11.93 -6.66 -5.28
C GLY A 114 -13.33 -6.92 -5.79
N TYR A 115 -13.70 -6.19 -6.82
CA TYR A 115 -14.85 -6.45 -7.66
C TYR A 115 -14.54 -7.58 -8.64
N LEU A 116 -15.41 -8.56 -8.74
CA LEU A 116 -15.33 -9.64 -9.72
C LEU A 116 -16.49 -9.49 -10.70
N ASP A 117 -16.19 -9.33 -11.99
CA ASP A 117 -17.22 -9.36 -13.02
C ASP A 117 -17.76 -10.78 -13.22
N ILE A 118 -18.92 -10.92 -13.88
CA ILE A 118 -19.56 -12.22 -14.14
C ILE A 118 -18.71 -13.18 -15.00
N ASN A 119 -17.72 -12.65 -15.72
CA ASN A 119 -16.79 -13.37 -16.59
C ASN A 119 -15.48 -13.73 -15.86
N SER A 120 -15.21 -13.17 -14.68
CA SER A 120 -14.04 -13.43 -13.82
C SER A 120 -14.21 -14.68 -12.95
N ARG A 121 -15.08 -15.62 -13.34
CA ARG A 121 -15.27 -16.88 -12.60
C ARG A 121 -13.92 -17.57 -12.43
N ASN A 122 -13.53 -17.81 -11.17
CA ASN A 122 -12.26 -18.41 -10.71
C ASN A 122 -11.00 -17.54 -10.70
N ARG A 123 -11.08 -16.23 -10.94
CA ARG A 123 -9.92 -15.33 -10.73
C ARG A 123 -9.97 -14.72 -9.33
N SER A 124 -8.88 -14.85 -8.57
CA SER A 124 -8.69 -14.15 -7.30
C SER A 124 -8.32 -12.69 -7.51
N PHE A 125 -8.70 -11.84 -6.58
CA PHE A 125 -8.23 -10.46 -6.50
C PHE A 125 -6.76 -10.45 -6.10
N ASP A 126 -5.92 -9.82 -6.92
CA ASP A 126 -4.48 -9.71 -6.70
C ASP A 126 -4.06 -8.24 -6.82
N PRO A 127 -4.32 -7.43 -5.77
CA PRO A 127 -3.96 -6.02 -5.78
C PRO A 127 -2.44 -5.90 -5.65
N GLN A 128 -1.76 -5.32 -6.64
CA GLN A 128 -0.30 -5.17 -6.66
C GLN A 128 0.16 -3.72 -6.51
N ASP A 129 -0.78 -2.77 -6.67
CA ASP A 129 -0.53 -1.36 -6.39
C ASP A 129 -1.82 -0.63 -6.03
N ILE A 130 -1.67 0.45 -5.28
CA ILE A 130 -2.76 1.36 -4.91
C ILE A 130 -2.29 2.80 -5.03
N LEU A 131 -3.09 3.61 -5.71
CA LEU A 131 -2.80 5.03 -5.90
C LEU A 131 -4.07 5.86 -5.77
N LYS A 132 -3.87 7.12 -5.42
CA LYS A 132 -4.94 8.10 -5.34
C LYS A 132 -4.93 9.02 -6.55
N THR A 133 -6.10 9.29 -7.09
CA THR A 133 -6.28 10.31 -8.13
C THR A 133 -6.29 11.73 -7.54
N PRO A 134 -6.13 12.78 -8.36
CA PRO A 134 -6.32 14.16 -7.91
C PRO A 134 -7.72 14.43 -7.31
N GLY A 135 -8.76 13.73 -7.76
CA GLY A 135 -10.13 13.82 -7.25
C GLY A 135 -10.43 12.96 -6.02
N ASP A 136 -9.40 12.45 -5.35
CA ASP A 136 -9.49 11.58 -4.15
C ASP A 136 -10.13 10.20 -4.34
N ASN A 137 -10.49 9.82 -5.56
CA ASN A 137 -10.76 8.42 -5.88
C ASN A 137 -9.48 7.57 -5.72
N VAL A 138 -9.66 6.32 -5.31
CA VAL A 138 -8.58 5.35 -5.16
C VAL A 138 -8.63 4.37 -6.33
N VAL A 139 -7.47 4.12 -6.94
CA VAL A 139 -7.30 3.14 -8.01
C VAL A 139 -6.46 2.00 -7.47
N VAL A 140 -6.97 0.79 -7.62
CA VAL A 140 -6.29 -0.46 -7.25
C VAL A 140 -5.93 -1.21 -8.52
N VAL A 141 -4.66 -1.57 -8.66
CA VAL A 141 -4.15 -2.37 -9.77
C VAL A 141 -4.34 -3.84 -9.45
N ASP A 142 -5.32 -4.48 -10.08
CA ASP A 142 -5.62 -5.90 -9.92
C ASP A 142 -4.99 -6.69 -11.08
N CYS A 143 -3.81 -7.25 -10.81
CA CYS A 143 -2.96 -7.84 -11.83
C CYS A 143 -3.53 -9.14 -12.41
N ASN A 144 -4.18 -9.97 -11.58
CA ASN A 144 -4.74 -11.25 -12.01
C ASN A 144 -5.99 -11.08 -12.90
N ASN A 145 -6.75 -10.01 -12.69
CA ASN A 145 -7.90 -9.67 -13.52
C ASN A 145 -7.55 -8.72 -14.69
N HIS A 146 -6.31 -8.23 -14.76
CA HIS A 146 -5.85 -7.21 -15.71
C HIS A 146 -6.75 -5.97 -15.69
N THR A 147 -7.10 -5.50 -14.50
CA THR A 147 -8.01 -4.37 -14.32
C THR A 147 -7.42 -3.32 -13.39
N LEU A 148 -7.80 -2.07 -13.65
CA LEU A 148 -7.70 -0.99 -12.69
C LEU A 148 -9.08 -0.81 -12.06
N GLN A 149 -9.23 -1.14 -10.78
CA GLN A 149 -10.49 -0.96 -10.05
C GLN A 149 -10.50 0.42 -9.40
N ILE A 150 -11.56 1.19 -9.64
CA ILE A 150 -11.69 2.58 -9.19
C ILE A 150 -12.76 2.63 -8.09
N LEU A 151 -12.38 3.17 -6.94
CA LEU A 151 -13.25 3.40 -5.78
C LEU A 151 -13.30 4.88 -5.45
N ASP A 152 -14.38 5.32 -4.81
CA ASP A 152 -14.40 6.64 -4.18
C ASP A 152 -13.54 6.66 -2.90
N HIS A 153 -13.48 7.83 -2.24
CA HIS A 153 -12.68 8.01 -1.03
C HIS A 153 -13.22 7.26 0.20
N ASP A 154 -14.50 6.86 0.17
CA ASP A 154 -15.17 6.12 1.23
C ASP A 154 -15.05 4.61 1.07
N GLY A 155 -14.65 4.16 -0.12
CA GLY A 155 -14.51 2.73 -0.39
C GLY A 155 -15.53 2.12 -1.31
N VAL A 156 -16.45 2.91 -1.85
CA VAL A 156 -17.49 2.41 -2.73
C VAL A 156 -16.87 2.17 -4.11
N PHE A 157 -17.07 0.96 -4.63
CA PHE A 157 -16.66 0.62 -5.98
C PHE A 157 -17.43 1.47 -7.00
N LEU A 158 -16.71 2.20 -7.85
CA LEU A 158 -17.28 3.06 -8.88
C LEU A 158 -17.30 2.36 -10.24
N THR A 159 -16.14 1.87 -10.67
CA THR A 159 -15.98 1.23 -11.99
C THR A 159 -14.64 0.50 -12.08
N TYR A 160 -14.39 -0.19 -13.20
CA TYR A 160 -13.09 -0.75 -13.53
C TYR A 160 -12.72 -0.44 -14.98
N ILE A 161 -11.41 -0.33 -15.24
CA ILE A 161 -10.84 -0.29 -16.58
C ILE A 161 -10.19 -1.65 -16.82
N ARG A 162 -10.61 -2.37 -17.87
CA ARG A 162 -9.94 -3.61 -18.28
C ARG A 162 -8.85 -3.30 -19.29
N LEU A 163 -7.65 -3.78 -19.01
CA LEU A 163 -6.52 -3.69 -19.91
C LEU A 163 -6.60 -4.89 -20.86
N THR A 164 -7.13 -4.66 -22.06
CA THR A 164 -7.06 -5.63 -23.16
C THR A 164 -5.85 -5.27 -24.02
N MET A 165 -4.96 -6.22 -24.27
CA MET A 165 -4.00 -6.07 -25.37
C MET A 165 -4.81 -6.07 -26.68
N GLN A 166 -4.64 -5.06 -27.53
CA GLN A 166 -5.08 -5.15 -28.92
C GLN A 166 -4.10 -6.09 -29.63
N GLU A 167 -4.65 -7.14 -30.25
CA GLU A 167 -3.91 -8.05 -31.15
C GLU A 167 -3.60 -7.38 -32.49
#